data_AF-A0A2A3E5A6-F1
#
_entry.id   AF-A0A2A3E5A6-F1
#
_cell.length_a   1.000
_cell.length_b   1.000
_cell.length_c   1.000
_cell.angle_alpha   90.00
_cell.angle_beta   90.00
_cell.angle_gamma   90.00
#
_symmetry.space_group_name_H-M   'P 1'
#
loop_
_entity.id
_entity.type
_entity.pdbx_description
1 polymer ?
#
loop_
_entity_poly.entity_id
_entity_poly.type
_entity_poly.pdbx_seq_one_letter_code
_entity_poly.pdbx_strand_id
1 'polypeptide(L)'
;MEELLETEAVLIDTLNGYIKAQEERLATLRKNVEDYAREHEEASRNIQQYLSNPINAYLLVKRLTTDWKRVEELITQDVGKSFVANITSSRSDLKFPTDEDLNGAAVALMRLQDTYKLETAQVARGVLNGVQYSTGLTASDCFELGRQSYHNRDYYHTVLWMQEAMDRLQEEQNATTTSKPDILEYLAFSTYMQGNVARALSMTNELLELVPTHERALGNRAYYQKEIQSKASQSKKKRGEDGQDDTAVPAQHFTVAEERVKTLDEMTERERYEMLCRGEVTIPPEVQKNLKCRYVDRGIPFLKIAPFKEEEAYLDPRIVVYHNVIYDDEIETIKRMAQPRFKRATVQNYKTGALEIANYRISKSAWLQEHEHKHVAAVSRRVEHMTSMTVDTAEELQVVNYGIGGHYEPHFDFARKEETNAFKSLGTGNRIATVLYYMSDVEQGGGTVFTAINIALWPKKGSAAFWYNLKPNGEGDFKTRHAACPVLTGSKWVANKWLHERGQEFLRPCTLENQTTDEADVRH
;
A
#
# COMPACT_ATOMS: atom_id res chain seq x y z
N MET A 1 2.43 -11.63 5.63
CA MET A 1 1.14 -11.16 6.18
C MET A 1 0.47 -12.30 6.92
N GLU A 2 0.08 -13.40 6.27
CA GLU A 2 -0.49 -14.57 6.97
C GLU A 2 0.40 -15.07 8.13
N GLU A 3 1.68 -15.33 7.86
CA GLU A 3 2.65 -15.72 8.90
C GLU A 3 2.84 -14.67 10.02
N LEU A 4 2.51 -13.38 9.77
CA LEU A 4 2.61 -12.34 10.80
C LEU A 4 1.46 -12.44 11.82
N LEU A 5 0.28 -12.91 11.40
CA LEU A 5 -0.83 -13.20 12.31
C LEU A 5 -0.49 -14.37 13.24
N GLU A 6 0.22 -15.38 12.74
CA GLU A 6 0.72 -16.47 13.56
C GLU A 6 1.75 -15.96 14.59
N THR A 7 2.68 -15.08 14.17
CA THR A 7 3.60 -14.41 15.09
C THR A 7 2.86 -13.64 16.18
N GLU A 8 1.84 -12.86 15.81
CA GLU A 8 1.05 -12.07 16.77
C GLU A 8 0.33 -12.96 17.80
N ALA A 9 -0.26 -14.08 17.37
CA ALA A 9 -0.90 -15.03 18.27
C ALA A 9 0.07 -15.57 19.34
N VAL A 10 1.29 -15.94 18.94
CA VAL A 10 2.32 -16.42 19.88
C VAL A 10 2.73 -15.34 20.88
N LEU A 11 2.79 -14.07 20.44
CA LEU A 11 3.10 -12.94 21.32
C LEU A 11 2.00 -12.68 22.33
N ILE A 12 0.73 -12.73 21.90
CA ILE A 12 -0.44 -12.59 22.77
C ILE A 12 -0.42 -13.68 23.85
N ASP A 13 -0.19 -14.94 23.48
CA ASP A 13 -0.12 -16.05 24.43
C ASP A 13 1.03 -15.88 25.43
N THR A 14 2.19 -15.42 24.96
CA THR A 14 3.34 -15.14 25.82
C THR A 14 3.04 -14.00 26.80
N LEU A 15 2.38 -12.93 26.35
CA LEU A 15 1.97 -11.80 27.19
C LEU A 15 0.92 -12.22 28.22
N ASN A 16 -0.06 -13.03 27.83
CA ASN A 16 -1.06 -13.58 28.75
C ASN A 16 -0.41 -14.45 29.85
N GLY A 17 0.59 -15.27 29.48
CA GLY A 17 1.38 -16.02 30.44
C GLY A 17 2.11 -15.12 31.44
N TYR A 18 2.70 -14.02 30.97
CA TYR A 18 3.35 -13.03 31.83
C TYR A 18 2.36 -12.37 32.79
N ILE A 19 1.21 -11.93 32.28
CA ILE A 19 0.15 -11.29 33.09
C ILE A 19 -0.29 -12.25 34.20
N LYS A 20 -0.59 -13.50 33.87
CA LYS A 20 -1.01 -14.52 34.84
C LYS A 20 0.04 -14.72 35.94
N ALA A 21 1.32 -14.80 35.58
CA ALA A 21 2.39 -14.96 36.57
C ALA A 21 2.52 -13.73 37.49
N GLN A 22 2.28 -12.52 36.98
CA GLN A 22 2.22 -11.30 37.80
C GLN A 22 0.98 -11.28 38.70
N GLU A 23 -0.17 -11.75 38.24
CA GLU A 23 -1.39 -11.85 39.04
C GLU A 23 -1.23 -12.83 40.21
N GLU A 24 -0.65 -14.01 39.98
CA GLU A 24 -0.37 -15.01 41.02
C GLU A 24 0.60 -14.46 42.08
N ARG A 25 1.63 -13.75 41.63
CA ARG A 25 2.59 -13.05 42.48
C ARG A 25 1.90 -11.97 43.32
N LEU A 26 1.09 -11.13 42.68
CA LEU A 26 0.36 -10.05 43.35
C LEU A 26 -0.65 -10.60 44.35
N ALA A 27 -1.35 -11.68 44.02
CA ALA A 27 -2.27 -12.37 44.91
C ALA A 27 -1.56 -12.90 46.17
N THR A 28 -0.37 -13.47 45.99
CA THR A 28 0.47 -13.94 47.11
C THR A 28 0.91 -12.78 48.01
N LEU A 29 1.33 -11.65 47.43
CA LEU A 29 1.71 -10.46 48.19
C LEU A 29 0.53 -9.86 48.95
N ARG A 30 -0.66 -9.77 48.32
CA ARG A 30 -1.88 -9.30 48.98
C ARG A 30 -2.24 -10.16 50.18
N LYS A 31 -2.20 -11.49 50.04
CA LYS A 31 -2.44 -12.42 51.15
C LYS A 31 -1.46 -12.21 52.31
N ASN A 32 -0.17 -12.05 52.00
CA ASN A 32 0.84 -11.81 53.04
C ASN A 32 0.56 -10.50 53.80
N VAL A 33 0.17 -9.43 53.10
CA VAL A 33 -0.20 -8.15 53.73
C VAL A 33 -1.40 -8.32 54.65
N GLU A 34 -2.46 -9.00 54.19
CA GLU A 34 -3.66 -9.27 55.00
C GLU A 34 -3.33 -10.06 56.27
N ASP A 35 -2.52 -11.11 56.14
CA ASP A 35 -2.10 -11.94 57.28
C ASP A 35 -1.27 -11.14 58.29
N TYR A 36 -0.32 -10.33 57.83
CA TYR A 36 0.51 -9.50 58.73
C TYR A 36 -0.28 -8.37 59.38
N ALA A 37 -1.21 -7.75 58.65
CA ALA A 37 -2.06 -6.68 59.17
C ALA A 37 -2.97 -7.18 60.28
N ARG A 38 -3.62 -8.34 60.08
CA ARG A 38 -4.50 -8.97 61.08
C ARG A 38 -3.76 -9.24 62.39
N GLU A 39 -2.58 -9.85 62.27
CA GLU A 39 -1.75 -10.17 63.43
C GLU A 39 -1.19 -8.93 64.13
N HIS A 40 -0.85 -7.90 63.36
CA HIS A 40 -0.40 -6.62 63.91
C HIS A 40 -1.54 -5.92 64.67
N GLU A 41 -2.77 -5.97 64.15
CA GLU A 41 -3.94 -5.42 64.81
C GLU A 41 -4.17 -6.09 66.17
N GLU A 42 -4.13 -7.43 66.23
CA GLU A 42 -4.27 -8.17 67.48
C GLU A 42 -3.18 -7.81 68.50
N ALA A 43 -1.92 -7.72 68.05
CA ALA A 43 -0.81 -7.30 68.89
C ALA A 43 -0.96 -5.84 69.41
N SER A 44 -1.50 -4.95 68.59
CA SER A 44 -1.65 -3.52 68.90
C SER A 44 -2.68 -3.24 70.00
N ARG A 45 -3.67 -4.13 70.20
CA ARG A 45 -4.73 -3.98 71.21
C ARG A 45 -4.19 -4.02 72.64
N ASN A 46 -3.18 -4.86 72.91
CA ASN A 46 -2.46 -4.89 74.18
C ASN A 46 -1.06 -5.53 74.01
N ILE A 47 -0.07 -4.68 73.73
CA ILE A 47 1.30 -5.08 73.41
C ILE A 47 1.94 -5.90 74.53
N GLN A 48 1.77 -5.48 75.79
CA GLN A 48 2.38 -6.15 76.95
C GLN A 48 1.86 -7.59 77.11
N GLN A 49 0.54 -7.78 77.04
CA GLN A 49 -0.07 -9.10 77.13
C GLN A 49 0.29 -9.98 75.94
N TYR A 50 0.27 -9.42 74.72
CA TYR A 50 0.61 -10.17 73.51
C TYR A 50 2.06 -10.67 73.52
N LEU A 51 3.03 -9.81 73.89
CA LEU A 51 4.45 -10.17 73.93
C LEU A 51 4.84 -11.04 75.13
N SER A 52 4.03 -11.04 76.20
CA SER A 52 4.22 -11.96 77.33
C SER A 52 3.92 -13.43 76.97
N ASN A 53 3.21 -13.68 75.87
CA ASN A 53 3.00 -15.02 75.34
C ASN A 53 4.21 -15.43 74.47
N PRO A 54 4.95 -16.49 74.84
CA PRO A 54 6.15 -16.91 74.12
C PRO A 54 5.88 -17.36 72.67
N ILE A 55 4.68 -17.85 72.36
CA ILE A 55 4.28 -18.20 70.98
C ILE A 55 4.19 -16.93 70.13
N ASN A 56 3.51 -15.92 70.65
CA ASN A 56 3.31 -14.65 69.94
C ASN A 56 4.62 -13.89 69.72
N ALA A 57 5.52 -13.91 70.72
CA ALA A 57 6.86 -13.36 70.60
C ALA A 57 7.67 -14.10 69.50
N TYR A 58 7.63 -15.44 69.48
CA TYR A 58 8.25 -16.24 68.43
C TYR A 58 7.70 -15.92 67.04
N LEU A 59 6.37 -15.85 66.88
CA LEU A 59 5.71 -15.56 65.61
C LEU A 59 6.09 -14.17 65.08
N LEU A 60 6.17 -13.15 65.95
CA LEU A 60 6.62 -11.82 65.56
C LEU A 60 8.07 -11.82 65.06
N VAL A 61 8.98 -12.49 65.79
CA VAL A 61 10.39 -12.62 65.39
C VAL A 61 10.52 -13.37 64.06
N LYS A 62 9.77 -14.47 63.88
CA LYS A 62 9.73 -15.22 62.62
C LYS A 62 9.23 -14.36 61.45
N ARG A 63 8.16 -13.56 61.65
CA ARG A 63 7.65 -12.64 60.62
C ARG A 63 8.70 -11.64 60.17
N LEU A 64 9.40 -11.02 61.12
CA LEU A 64 10.40 -9.97 60.85
C LEU A 64 11.73 -10.51 60.30
N THR A 65 12.02 -11.80 60.45
CA THR A 65 13.30 -12.38 60.03
C THR A 65 13.18 -13.31 58.81
N THR A 66 12.19 -14.20 58.81
CA THR A 66 12.05 -15.26 57.81
C THR A 66 10.96 -14.93 56.80
N ASP A 67 9.76 -14.57 57.26
CA ASP A 67 8.64 -14.38 56.35
C ASP A 67 8.82 -13.10 55.51
N TRP A 68 9.36 -12.02 56.09
CA TRP A 68 9.73 -10.81 55.34
C TRP A 68 10.82 -11.04 54.29
N LYS A 69 11.80 -11.90 54.57
CA LYS A 69 12.83 -12.26 53.58
C LYS A 69 12.23 -12.93 52.34
N ARG A 70 11.24 -13.82 52.53
CA ARG A 70 10.50 -14.43 51.41
C ARG A 70 9.69 -13.41 50.62
N VAL A 71 9.10 -12.42 51.30
CA VAL A 71 8.39 -11.32 50.63
C VAL A 71 9.36 -10.49 49.81
N GLU A 72 10.54 -10.18 50.33
CA GLU A 72 11.60 -9.48 49.58
C GLU A 72 12.05 -10.27 48.34
N GLU A 73 12.25 -11.58 48.47
CA GLU A 73 12.54 -12.48 47.34
C GLU A 73 11.40 -12.44 46.30
N LEU A 74 10.15 -12.51 46.75
CA LEU A 74 8.99 -12.38 45.86
C LEU A 74 8.90 -10.99 45.21
N ILE A 75 9.30 -9.89 45.86
CA ILE A 75 9.29 -8.52 45.31
C ILE A 75 10.46 -8.28 44.34
N THR A 76 11.58 -8.97 44.54
CA THR A 76 12.77 -8.83 43.68
C THR A 76 12.80 -9.83 42.52
N GLN A 77 11.96 -10.86 42.55
CA GLN A 77 11.87 -11.83 41.45
C GLN A 77 11.45 -11.16 40.13
N ASP A 78 12.32 -11.25 39.14
CA ASP A 78 12.08 -10.76 37.79
C ASP A 78 11.40 -11.85 36.96
N VAL A 79 10.07 -11.83 37.00
CA VAL A 79 9.23 -12.76 36.22
C VAL A 79 9.37 -12.47 34.73
N GLY A 80 9.61 -11.20 34.35
CA GLY A 80 9.64 -10.72 32.97
C GLY A 80 10.79 -11.29 32.15
N LYS A 81 11.96 -11.53 32.76
CA LYS A 81 13.14 -12.10 32.06
C LYS A 81 12.85 -13.39 31.30
N SER A 82 12.09 -14.31 31.89
CA SER A 82 11.78 -15.59 31.24
C SER A 82 10.89 -15.43 30.01
N PHE A 83 9.90 -14.55 30.08
CA PHE A 83 8.99 -14.25 28.96
C PHE A 83 9.69 -13.44 27.86
N VAL A 84 10.50 -12.44 28.22
CA VAL A 84 11.34 -11.70 27.25
C VAL A 84 12.33 -12.63 26.56
N ALA A 85 12.94 -13.56 27.29
CA ALA A 85 13.82 -14.57 26.70
C ALA A 85 13.06 -15.47 25.73
N ASN A 86 11.81 -15.87 26.04
CA ASN A 86 10.98 -16.67 25.15
C ASN A 86 10.61 -15.91 23.85
N ILE A 87 10.28 -14.62 23.94
CA ILE A 87 10.08 -13.76 22.74
C ILE A 87 11.37 -13.66 21.95
N THR A 88 12.50 -13.51 22.63
CA THR A 88 13.82 -13.36 21.99
C THR A 88 14.30 -14.66 21.33
N SER A 89 14.05 -15.83 21.92
CA SER A 89 14.34 -17.12 21.30
C SER A 89 13.42 -17.37 20.11
N SER A 90 12.14 -16.99 20.22
CA SER A 90 11.18 -17.17 19.13
C SER A 90 11.41 -16.18 17.98
N ARG A 91 12.15 -15.08 18.19
CA ARG A 91 12.46 -14.09 17.13
C ARG A 91 13.22 -14.66 15.94
N SER A 92 13.95 -15.77 16.07
CA SER A 92 14.60 -16.41 14.91
C SER A 92 13.61 -17.15 14.02
N ASP A 93 12.54 -17.66 14.61
CA ASP A 93 11.56 -18.52 13.96
C ASP A 93 10.31 -17.72 13.53
N LEU A 94 10.02 -16.63 14.26
CA LEU A 94 8.94 -15.70 14.00
C LEU A 94 9.42 -14.54 13.12
N LYS A 95 8.62 -14.20 12.11
CA LYS A 95 8.89 -13.05 11.26
C LYS A 95 8.35 -11.78 11.92
N PHE A 96 9.24 -10.82 12.15
CA PHE A 96 8.88 -9.48 12.62
C PHE A 96 9.07 -8.46 11.49
N PRO A 97 8.11 -7.56 11.27
CA PRO A 97 8.33 -6.42 10.41
C PRO A 97 9.35 -5.47 11.05
N THR A 98 10.04 -4.73 10.19
CA THR A 98 10.99 -3.68 10.55
C THR A 98 10.33 -2.29 10.46
N ASP A 99 11.02 -1.27 10.94
CA ASP A 99 10.58 0.13 10.75
C ASP A 99 10.46 0.50 9.25
N GLU A 100 11.27 -0.15 8.39
CA GLU A 100 11.15 0.01 6.93
C GLU A 100 9.83 -0.55 6.40
N ASP A 101 9.35 -1.67 6.95
CA ASP A 101 8.07 -2.27 6.55
C ASP A 101 6.89 -1.40 7.00
N LEU A 102 6.96 -0.82 8.20
CA LEU A 102 5.96 0.15 8.68
C LEU A 102 5.92 1.39 7.80
N ASN A 103 7.07 1.97 7.48
CA ASN A 103 7.16 3.11 6.56
C ASN A 103 6.63 2.74 5.16
N GLY A 104 6.96 1.55 4.66
CA GLY A 104 6.47 1.05 3.37
C GLY A 104 4.95 0.90 3.35
N ALA A 105 4.34 0.43 4.44
CA ALA A 105 2.89 0.35 4.60
C ALA A 105 2.24 1.74 4.64
N ALA A 106 2.81 2.70 5.37
CA ALA A 106 2.33 4.08 5.42
C ALA A 106 2.37 4.75 4.04
N VAL A 107 3.50 4.65 3.33
CA VAL A 107 3.64 5.18 1.96
C VAL A 107 2.65 4.51 1.00
N ALA A 108 2.41 3.21 1.15
CA ALA A 108 1.41 2.52 0.33
C ALA A 108 0.00 3.04 0.60
N LEU A 109 -0.36 3.34 1.85
CA LEU A 109 -1.64 3.93 2.21
C LEU A 109 -1.80 5.34 1.63
N MET A 110 -0.75 6.19 1.70
CA MET A 110 -0.78 7.54 1.10
C MET A 110 -0.97 7.47 -0.42
N ARG A 111 -0.26 6.55 -1.09
CA ARG A 111 -0.46 6.33 -2.54
C ARG A 111 -1.88 5.91 -2.88
N LEU A 112 -2.50 5.04 -2.07
CA LEU A 112 -3.89 4.65 -2.24
C LEU A 112 -4.82 5.86 -2.05
N GLN A 113 -4.55 6.67 -1.03
CA GLN A 113 -5.26 7.91 -0.75
C GLN A 113 -5.22 8.87 -1.95
N ASP A 114 -4.03 9.13 -2.50
CA ASP A 114 -3.84 9.96 -3.68
C ASP A 114 -4.55 9.39 -4.91
N THR A 115 -4.28 8.12 -5.23
CA THR A 115 -4.76 7.51 -6.47
C THR A 115 -6.28 7.49 -6.51
N TYR A 116 -6.92 7.12 -5.40
CA TYR A 116 -8.35 6.96 -5.29
C TYR A 116 -9.08 8.19 -4.72
N LYS A 117 -8.37 9.30 -4.46
CA LYS A 117 -8.92 10.51 -3.83
C LYS A 117 -9.70 10.20 -2.55
N LEU A 118 -9.14 9.36 -1.69
CA LEU A 118 -9.80 8.94 -0.46
C LEU A 118 -9.74 10.06 0.58
N GLU A 119 -10.88 10.35 1.21
CA GLU A 119 -10.94 11.31 2.30
C GLU A 119 -10.25 10.73 3.55
N THR A 120 -9.34 11.48 4.17
CA THR A 120 -8.58 11.05 5.36
C THR A 120 -9.50 10.52 6.45
N ALA A 121 -10.58 11.24 6.75
CA ALA A 121 -11.55 10.86 7.77
C ALA A 121 -12.28 9.54 7.44
N GLN A 122 -12.52 9.23 6.16
CA GLN A 122 -13.10 7.96 5.76
C GLN A 122 -12.11 6.82 5.93
N VAL A 123 -10.87 7.01 5.46
CA VAL A 123 -9.80 6.01 5.63
C VAL A 123 -9.58 5.74 7.12
N ALA A 124 -9.53 6.79 7.95
CA ALA A 124 -9.42 6.67 9.39
C ALA A 124 -10.62 5.97 10.04
N ARG A 125 -11.84 6.13 9.50
CA ARG A 125 -13.01 5.35 9.95
C ARG A 125 -13.04 3.92 9.43
N GLY A 126 -12.05 3.50 8.62
CA GLY A 126 -12.03 2.17 8.01
C GLY A 126 -12.97 2.03 6.82
N VAL A 127 -13.36 3.13 6.18
CA VAL A 127 -14.21 3.17 4.99
C VAL A 127 -13.35 3.44 3.75
N LEU A 128 -13.38 2.55 2.77
CA LEU A 128 -12.66 2.68 1.49
C LEU A 128 -13.65 2.62 0.33
N ASN A 129 -13.72 3.71 -0.46
CA ASN A 129 -14.74 3.96 -1.49
C ASN A 129 -16.17 3.58 -1.06
N GLY A 130 -16.58 4.02 0.13
CA GLY A 130 -17.93 3.80 0.64
C GLY A 130 -18.20 2.41 1.23
N VAL A 131 -17.20 1.52 1.32
CA VAL A 131 -17.33 0.20 1.95
C VAL A 131 -16.61 0.18 3.30
N GLN A 132 -17.29 -0.27 4.35
CA GLN A 132 -16.75 -0.41 5.71
C GLN A 132 -15.94 -1.71 5.84
N TYR A 133 -14.65 -1.62 6.13
CA TYR A 133 -13.74 -2.77 6.24
C TYR A 133 -13.15 -2.99 7.64
N SER A 134 -13.09 -1.96 8.49
CA SER A 134 -12.43 -2.02 9.79
C SER A 134 -13.20 -1.22 10.84
N THR A 135 -12.85 -1.36 12.13
CA THR A 135 -13.36 -0.51 13.22
C THR A 135 -12.79 0.91 13.20
N GLY A 136 -11.76 1.16 12.38
CA GLY A 136 -11.11 2.47 12.23
C GLY A 136 -9.79 2.58 13.01
N LEU A 137 -9.07 3.67 12.74
CA LEU A 137 -7.80 4.07 13.33
C LEU A 137 -8.05 4.99 14.53
N THR A 138 -7.24 4.83 15.58
CA THR A 138 -7.22 5.72 16.75
C THR A 138 -6.48 7.01 16.44
N ALA A 139 -6.57 8.02 17.32
CA ALA A 139 -5.76 9.23 17.21
C ALA A 139 -4.24 8.91 17.19
N SER A 140 -3.81 7.88 17.93
CA SER A 140 -2.42 7.44 17.95
C SER A 140 -1.98 6.79 16.64
N ASP A 141 -2.86 6.02 15.98
CA ASP A 141 -2.57 5.45 14.65
C ASP A 141 -2.48 6.55 13.58
N CYS A 142 -3.39 7.53 13.60
CA CYS A 142 -3.35 8.69 12.71
C CYS A 142 -2.08 9.53 12.93
N PHE A 143 -1.66 9.72 14.18
CA PHE A 143 -0.41 10.38 14.52
C PHE A 143 0.79 9.62 13.96
N GLU A 144 0.83 8.30 14.09
CA GLU A 144 1.93 7.49 13.54
C GLU A 144 2.00 7.59 12.01
N LEU A 145 0.85 7.53 11.31
CA LEU A 145 0.80 7.73 9.86
C LEU A 145 1.32 9.12 9.46
N GLY A 146 0.90 10.17 10.17
CA GLY A 146 1.42 11.52 9.94
C GLY A 146 2.92 11.62 10.18
N ARG A 147 3.45 10.91 11.19
CA ARG A 147 4.88 10.90 11.53
C ARG A 147 5.72 10.18 10.47
N GLN A 148 5.23 9.06 9.93
CA GLN A 148 5.88 8.37 8.81
C GLN A 148 5.91 9.26 7.56
N SER A 149 4.80 9.92 7.22
CA SER A 149 4.74 10.89 6.12
C SER A 149 5.72 12.06 6.32
N TYR A 150 5.85 12.56 7.55
CA TYR A 150 6.80 13.61 7.89
C TYR A 150 8.25 13.19 7.63
N HIS A 151 8.63 11.97 8.04
CA HIS A 151 9.97 11.44 7.80
C HIS A 151 10.29 11.32 6.31
N ASN A 152 9.27 11.02 5.48
CA ASN A 152 9.38 11.01 4.02
C ASN A 152 9.33 12.42 3.38
N ARG A 153 9.24 13.49 4.18
CA ARG A 153 9.07 14.88 3.75
C ARG A 153 7.77 15.13 2.96
N ASP A 154 6.79 14.26 3.14
CA ASP A 154 5.44 14.43 2.61
C ASP A 154 4.62 15.28 3.58
N TYR A 155 4.87 16.59 3.53
CA TYR A 155 4.19 17.54 4.40
C TYR A 155 2.71 17.70 4.07
N TYR A 156 2.28 17.32 2.86
CA TYR A 156 0.87 17.31 2.46
C TYR A 156 0.10 16.29 3.30
N HIS A 157 0.49 15.02 3.22
CA HIS A 157 -0.13 13.97 3.99
C HIS A 157 0.11 14.11 5.49
N THR A 158 1.26 14.65 5.91
CA THR A 158 1.50 14.92 7.33
C THR A 158 0.42 15.84 7.92
N VAL A 159 0.08 16.94 7.24
CA VAL A 159 -0.96 17.86 7.71
C VAL A 159 -2.32 17.17 7.76
N LEU A 160 -2.68 16.40 6.74
CA LEU A 160 -3.95 15.67 6.71
C LEU A 160 -4.10 14.71 7.90
N TRP A 161 -3.10 13.85 8.13
CA TRP A 161 -3.16 12.82 9.16
C TRP A 161 -2.96 13.38 10.57
N MET A 162 -2.15 14.43 10.73
CA MET A 162 -2.03 15.12 12.02
C MET A 162 -3.29 15.90 12.37
N GLN A 163 -4.01 16.46 11.38
CA GLN A 163 -5.31 17.09 11.64
C GLN A 163 -6.36 16.04 12.04
N GLU A 164 -6.44 14.90 11.33
CA GLU A 164 -7.33 13.80 11.72
C GLU A 164 -7.00 13.26 13.12
N ALA A 165 -5.71 13.15 13.47
CA ALA A 165 -5.29 12.77 14.81
C ALA A 165 -5.75 13.79 15.87
N MET A 166 -5.66 15.09 15.57
CA MET A 166 -6.14 16.16 16.46
C MET A 166 -7.65 16.11 16.67
N ASP A 167 -8.40 15.88 15.60
CA ASP A 167 -9.86 15.83 15.63
C ASP A 167 -10.33 14.62 16.46
N ARG A 168 -9.70 13.45 16.26
CA ARG A 168 -9.97 12.23 17.05
C ARG A 168 -9.56 12.32 18.50
N LEU A 169 -8.44 12.98 18.81
CA LEU A 169 -7.99 13.15 20.19
C LEU A 169 -9.04 13.87 21.06
N GLN A 170 -9.84 14.77 20.46
CA GLN A 170 -10.93 15.44 21.17
C GLN A 170 -12.06 14.48 21.57
N GLU A 171 -12.30 13.45 20.75
CA GLU A 171 -13.30 12.40 20.98
C GLU A 171 -12.78 11.28 21.89
N GLU A 172 -11.47 10.99 21.82
CA GLU A 172 -10.81 9.82 22.43
C GLU A 172 -10.05 10.12 23.74
N GLN A 173 -10.34 11.20 24.47
CA GLN A 173 -9.53 11.78 25.56
C GLN A 173 -8.92 10.84 26.63
N ASN A 174 -9.43 9.61 26.80
CA ASN A 174 -8.93 8.62 27.79
C ASN A 174 -8.38 7.32 27.17
N ALA A 175 -8.23 7.25 25.84
CA ALA A 175 -7.93 6.00 25.13
C ALA A 175 -6.58 5.99 24.41
N THR A 176 -5.84 7.10 24.37
CA THR A 176 -4.67 7.26 23.48
C THR A 176 -3.41 7.64 24.22
N THR A 177 -2.27 7.15 23.74
CA THR A 177 -0.94 7.50 24.27
C THR A 177 -0.40 8.81 23.70
N THR A 178 -0.97 9.28 22.59
CA THR A 178 -0.56 10.52 21.91
C THR A 178 -1.17 11.74 22.60
N SER A 179 -0.36 12.77 22.83
CA SER A 179 -0.82 14.02 23.42
C SER A 179 -0.97 15.14 22.38
N LYS A 180 -1.77 16.15 22.71
CA LYS A 180 -1.96 17.33 21.86
C LYS A 180 -0.64 18.06 21.52
N PRO A 181 0.31 18.25 22.46
CA PRO A 181 1.64 18.78 22.15
C PRO A 181 2.39 17.98 21.07
N ASP A 182 2.32 16.64 21.11
CA ASP A 182 3.02 15.79 20.13
C ASP A 182 2.50 16.06 18.72
N ILE A 183 1.18 16.14 18.53
CA ILE A 183 0.57 16.42 17.22
C ILE A 183 0.92 17.83 16.73
N LEU A 184 0.80 18.85 17.61
CA LEU A 184 1.05 20.25 17.25
C LEU A 184 2.48 20.47 16.74
N GLU A 185 3.45 19.74 17.28
CA GLU A 185 4.85 19.86 16.87
C GLU A 185 5.04 19.54 15.37
N TYR A 186 4.50 18.42 14.90
CA TYR A 186 4.59 18.01 13.50
C TYR A 186 3.64 18.81 12.60
N LEU A 187 2.43 19.10 13.08
CA LEU A 187 1.40 19.82 12.33
C LEU A 187 1.84 21.26 12.04
N ALA A 188 2.40 21.97 13.04
CA ALA A 188 2.88 23.35 12.88
C ALA A 188 3.98 23.46 11.84
N PHE A 189 5.01 22.61 11.94
CA PHE A 189 6.13 22.62 10.99
C PHE A 189 5.67 22.25 9.58
N SER A 190 4.86 21.20 9.44
CA SER A 190 4.40 20.75 8.12
C SER A 190 3.48 21.78 7.45
N THR A 191 2.64 22.47 8.23
CA THR A 191 1.81 23.58 7.75
C THR A 191 2.66 24.77 7.27
N TYR A 192 3.78 25.04 7.96
CA TYR A 192 4.76 26.00 7.50
C TYR A 192 5.41 25.58 6.17
N MET A 193 5.80 24.30 6.04
CA MET A 193 6.37 23.77 4.80
C MET A 193 5.41 23.81 3.61
N GLN A 194 4.09 23.79 3.86
CA GLN A 194 3.05 24.03 2.86
C GLN A 194 2.80 25.52 2.55
N GLY A 195 3.51 26.44 3.22
CA GLY A 195 3.46 27.88 2.96
C GLY A 195 2.49 28.69 3.83
N ASN A 196 1.74 28.05 4.73
CA ASN A 196 0.80 28.76 5.62
C ASN A 196 1.47 29.15 6.95
N VAL A 197 2.32 30.19 6.86
CA VAL A 197 3.14 30.68 7.99
C VAL A 197 2.27 31.19 9.15
N ALA A 198 1.12 31.81 8.87
CA ALA A 198 0.24 32.35 9.89
C ALA A 198 -0.40 31.25 10.75
N ARG A 199 -0.93 30.19 10.11
CA ARG A 199 -1.49 29.04 10.83
C ARG A 199 -0.39 28.28 11.59
N ALA A 200 0.78 28.11 10.99
CA ALA A 200 1.95 27.51 11.65
C ALA A 200 2.35 28.27 12.92
N LEU A 201 2.40 29.61 12.86
CA LEU A 201 2.68 30.44 14.03
C LEU A 201 1.61 30.29 15.11
N SER A 202 0.33 30.28 14.73
CA SER A 202 -0.77 30.08 15.68
C SER A 202 -0.63 28.76 16.46
N MET A 203 -0.43 27.65 15.74
CA MET A 203 -0.25 26.33 16.34
C MET A 203 1.05 26.23 17.16
N THR A 204 2.10 26.96 16.77
CA THR A 204 3.35 27.02 17.54
C THR A 204 3.17 27.79 18.85
N ASN A 205 2.38 28.86 18.85
CA ASN A 205 2.05 29.58 20.08
C ASN A 205 1.23 28.70 21.03
N GLU A 206 0.22 28.00 20.50
CA GLU A 206 -0.56 27.03 21.28
C GLU A 206 0.32 25.93 21.88
N LEU A 207 1.26 25.39 21.11
CA LEU A 207 2.25 24.42 21.61
C LEU A 207 3.08 24.99 22.78
N LEU A 208 3.49 26.26 22.69
CA LEU A 208 4.26 26.92 23.75
C LEU A 208 3.43 27.31 24.97
N GLU A 209 2.11 27.45 24.83
CA GLU A 209 1.20 27.61 25.98
C GLU A 209 1.11 26.29 26.78
N LEU A 210 1.10 25.15 26.08
CA LEU A 210 1.06 23.82 26.70
C LEU A 210 2.44 23.37 27.23
N VAL A 211 3.50 23.65 26.47
CA VAL A 211 4.88 23.25 26.79
C VAL A 211 5.82 24.46 26.62
N PRO A 212 5.92 25.35 27.63
CA PRO A 212 6.70 26.58 27.54
C PRO A 212 8.20 26.37 27.29
N THR A 213 8.75 25.21 27.69
CA THR A 213 10.17 24.86 27.56
C THR A 213 10.49 24.15 26.24
N HIS A 214 9.56 24.10 25.29
CA HIS A 214 9.74 23.36 24.05
C HIS A 214 10.78 24.03 23.14
N GLU A 215 11.98 23.46 23.04
CA GLU A 215 13.13 24.07 22.34
C GLU A 215 12.87 24.38 20.86
N ARG A 216 12.35 23.39 20.09
CA ARG A 216 12.07 23.59 18.65
C ARG A 216 11.00 24.66 18.41
N ALA A 217 9.92 24.65 19.18
CA ALA A 217 8.82 25.60 19.05
C ALA A 217 9.26 27.05 19.32
N LEU A 218 10.15 27.27 20.31
CA LEU A 218 10.72 28.61 20.58
C LEU A 218 11.50 29.16 19.37
N GLY A 219 12.32 28.31 18.75
CA GLY A 219 13.06 28.66 17.52
C GLY A 219 12.13 28.93 16.33
N ASN A 220 11.16 28.04 16.11
CA ASN A 220 10.17 28.15 15.03
C ASN A 220 9.34 29.43 15.14
N ARG A 221 8.87 29.79 16.35
CA ARG A 221 8.09 31.01 16.58
C ARG A 221 8.84 32.26 16.14
N ALA A 222 10.10 32.40 16.56
CA ALA A 222 10.94 33.53 16.19
C ALA A 222 11.17 33.59 14.67
N TYR A 223 11.36 32.43 14.04
CA TYR A 223 11.52 32.33 12.60
C TYR A 223 10.25 32.74 11.83
N TYR A 224 9.09 32.18 12.19
CA TYR A 224 7.80 32.48 11.53
C TYR A 224 7.41 33.95 11.68
N GLN A 225 7.61 34.54 12.87
CA GLN A 225 7.37 35.97 13.10
C GLN A 225 8.23 36.85 12.20
N LYS A 226 9.53 36.53 12.08
CA LYS A 226 10.46 37.25 11.22
C LYS A 226 10.06 37.17 9.75
N GLU A 227 9.60 36.02 9.28
CA GLU A 227 9.15 35.85 7.90
C GLU A 227 7.86 36.62 7.59
N ILE A 228 6.89 36.62 8.51
CA ILE A 228 5.66 37.41 8.34
C ILE A 228 6.00 38.91 8.26
N GLN A 229 6.89 39.40 9.14
CA GLN A 229 7.34 40.79 9.13
C GLN A 229 8.10 41.16 7.85
N SER A 230 8.94 40.26 7.33
CA SER A 230 9.69 40.51 6.11
C SER A 230 8.77 40.57 4.88
N LYS A 231 7.79 39.66 4.76
CA LYS A 231 6.75 39.69 3.73
C LYS A 231 5.89 40.95 3.80
N ALA A 232 5.49 41.37 4.99
CA ALA A 232 4.72 42.61 5.20
C ALA A 232 5.53 43.87 4.85
N SER A 233 6.84 43.85 5.06
CA SER A 233 7.73 44.97 4.70
C SER A 233 7.97 45.03 3.18
N GLN A 234 8.02 43.88 2.50
CA GLN A 234 8.13 43.80 1.05
C GLN A 234 6.84 44.23 0.33
N SER A 235 5.66 43.90 0.87
CA SER A 235 4.38 44.37 0.31
C SER A 235 4.21 45.88 0.48
N LYS A 236 4.64 46.45 1.61
CA LYS A 236 4.64 47.91 1.82
C LYS A 236 5.56 48.67 0.86
N LYS A 237 6.68 48.08 0.43
CA LYS A 237 7.59 48.68 -0.58
C LYS A 237 7.06 48.64 -2.01
N LYS A 238 6.02 47.83 -2.30
CA LYS A 238 5.37 47.75 -3.61
C LYS A 238 4.13 48.64 -3.75
N ARG A 239 3.67 49.29 -2.67
CA ARG A 239 2.61 50.30 -2.73
C ARG A 239 3.21 51.64 -3.20
N GLY A 240 2.96 51.99 -4.46
CA GLY A 240 3.12 53.35 -4.97
C GLY A 240 2.01 54.27 -4.46
N GLU A 241 2.19 55.58 -4.66
CA GLU A 241 1.28 56.65 -4.25
C GLU A 241 0.00 56.70 -5.12
N ASP A 242 -0.94 55.78 -4.93
CA ASP A 242 -2.32 55.95 -5.38
C ASP A 242 -3.28 55.59 -4.24
N GLY A 243 -3.74 56.64 -3.56
CA GLY A 243 -4.56 56.57 -2.36
C GLY A 243 -5.97 56.04 -2.61
N GLN A 244 -6.14 54.72 -2.69
CA GLN A 244 -7.41 54.05 -2.47
C GLN A 244 -7.35 53.15 -1.23
N ASP A 245 -8.28 53.45 -0.31
CA ASP A 245 -8.44 52.82 0.99
C ASP A 245 -9.31 51.57 0.87
N ASP A 246 -8.68 50.43 0.54
CA ASP A 246 -9.30 49.12 0.70
C ASP A 246 -9.08 48.62 2.14
N THR A 247 -9.78 49.20 3.09
CA THR A 247 -9.96 48.68 4.45
C THR A 247 -10.96 47.52 4.45
N ALA A 248 -10.59 46.44 3.77
CA ALA A 248 -11.14 45.12 4.00
C ALA A 248 -10.02 44.13 3.73
N VAL A 249 -9.41 43.57 4.78
CA VAL A 249 -8.74 42.28 4.65
C VAL A 249 -9.85 41.34 4.17
N PRO A 250 -9.82 40.82 2.93
CA PRO A 250 -10.75 39.77 2.59
C PRO A 250 -10.44 38.67 3.58
N ALA A 251 -11.44 38.22 4.33
CA ALA A 251 -11.35 36.92 4.96
C ALA A 251 -10.95 35.97 3.84
N GLN A 252 -9.67 35.58 3.80
CA GLN A 252 -9.23 34.47 2.98
C GLN A 252 -9.78 33.22 3.68
N HIS A 253 -11.10 33.06 3.58
CA HIS A 253 -11.63 31.78 3.20
C HIS A 253 -10.81 31.40 1.97
N PHE A 254 -9.88 30.48 2.19
CA PHE A 254 -9.43 29.63 1.11
C PHE A 254 -10.69 28.92 0.63
N THR A 255 -11.43 29.54 -0.29
CA THR A 255 -12.07 28.76 -1.32
C THR A 255 -10.92 27.97 -1.91
N VAL A 256 -10.94 26.64 -1.75
CA VAL A 256 -10.20 25.73 -2.64
C VAL A 256 -10.33 26.38 -4.00
N ALA A 257 -9.21 26.86 -4.57
CA ALA A 257 -9.24 27.48 -5.88
C ALA A 257 -10.11 26.54 -6.72
N GLU A 258 -11.23 27.02 -7.27
CA GLU A 258 -12.09 26.18 -8.10
C GLU A 258 -11.16 25.65 -9.19
N GLU A 259 -10.66 24.42 -8.98
CA GLU A 259 -9.66 23.83 -9.85
C GLU A 259 -10.42 23.62 -11.13
N ARG A 260 -10.20 24.54 -12.08
CA ARG A 260 -10.74 24.43 -13.43
C ARG A 260 -10.46 23.00 -13.87
N VAL A 261 -11.51 22.25 -14.16
CA VAL A 261 -11.40 20.87 -14.64
C VAL A 261 -10.48 20.90 -15.85
N LYS A 262 -9.28 20.34 -15.68
CA LYS A 262 -8.30 20.25 -16.76
C LYS A 262 -8.89 19.39 -17.86
N THR A 263 -8.70 19.80 -19.11
CA THR A 263 -8.96 18.92 -20.25
C THR A 263 -7.96 17.76 -20.26
N LEU A 264 -8.29 16.65 -20.94
CA LEU A 264 -7.41 15.48 -21.03
C LEU A 264 -6.00 15.82 -21.57
N ASP A 265 -5.92 16.84 -22.44
CA ASP A 265 -4.68 17.33 -23.04
C ASP A 265 -3.84 18.17 -22.06
N GLU A 266 -4.48 18.84 -21.10
CA GLU A 266 -3.82 19.63 -20.04
C GLU A 266 -3.35 18.77 -18.86
N MET A 267 -3.83 17.52 -18.75
CA MET A 267 -3.44 16.59 -17.69
C MET A 267 -2.04 16.01 -17.92
N THR A 268 -1.30 15.86 -16.83
CA THR A 268 -0.08 15.06 -16.77
C THR A 268 -0.37 13.57 -16.93
N GLU A 269 0.64 12.76 -17.26
CA GLU A 269 0.48 11.30 -17.32
C GLU A 269 0.04 10.71 -15.98
N ARG A 270 0.55 11.25 -14.86
CA ARG A 270 0.16 10.80 -13.52
C ARG A 270 -1.32 11.09 -13.24
N GLU A 271 -1.80 12.29 -13.57
CA GLU A 271 -3.22 12.63 -13.40
C GLU A 271 -4.13 11.73 -14.24
N ARG A 272 -3.75 11.45 -15.51
CA ARG A 272 -4.49 10.51 -16.37
C ARG A 272 -4.50 9.10 -15.79
N TYR A 273 -3.36 8.62 -15.30
CA TYR A 273 -3.24 7.31 -14.65
C TYR A 273 -4.16 7.19 -13.43
N GLU A 274 -4.12 8.16 -12.52
CA GLU A 274 -4.94 8.14 -11.30
C GLU A 274 -6.44 8.25 -11.64
N MET A 275 -6.80 9.09 -12.61
CA MET A 275 -8.19 9.21 -13.13
C MET A 275 -8.70 7.89 -13.72
N LEU A 276 -7.88 7.18 -14.51
CA LEU A 276 -8.24 5.87 -15.05
C LEU A 276 -8.39 4.83 -13.94
N CYS A 277 -7.52 4.86 -12.92
CA CYS A 277 -7.63 3.98 -11.77
C CYS A 277 -8.89 4.23 -10.94
N ARG A 278 -9.46 5.44 -10.97
CA ARG A 278 -10.75 5.75 -10.33
C ARG A 278 -11.96 5.38 -11.18
N GLY A 279 -11.77 4.97 -12.43
CA GLY A 279 -12.87 4.71 -13.36
C GLY A 279 -13.62 5.98 -13.78
N GLU A 280 -12.97 7.15 -13.69
CA GLU A 280 -13.57 8.45 -14.05
C GLU A 280 -13.65 8.68 -15.58
N VAL A 281 -13.04 7.80 -16.38
CA VAL A 281 -13.08 7.89 -17.84
C VAL A 281 -14.01 6.84 -18.41
N THR A 282 -14.94 7.29 -19.24
CA THR A 282 -15.77 6.42 -20.08
C THR A 282 -15.31 6.50 -21.54
N ILE A 283 -15.32 5.37 -22.23
CA ILE A 283 -15.07 5.32 -23.68
C ILE A 283 -16.14 6.18 -24.38
N PRO A 284 -15.76 7.11 -25.29
CA PRO A 284 -16.72 7.94 -26.00
C PRO A 284 -17.77 7.09 -26.73
N PRO A 285 -19.07 7.46 -26.73
CA PRO A 285 -20.13 6.69 -27.39
C PRO A 285 -19.86 6.38 -28.87
N GLU A 286 -19.14 7.26 -29.55
CA GLU A 286 -18.72 7.13 -30.95
C GLU A 286 -17.75 5.98 -31.20
N VAL A 287 -16.89 5.70 -30.21
CA VAL A 287 -15.99 4.54 -30.21
C VAL A 287 -16.74 3.31 -29.72
N GLN A 288 -17.49 3.45 -28.62
CA GLN A 288 -18.19 2.35 -27.97
C GLN A 288 -19.18 1.64 -28.90
N LYS A 289 -19.91 2.37 -29.77
CA LYS A 289 -20.88 1.79 -30.72
C LYS A 289 -20.24 0.83 -31.74
N ASN A 290 -18.94 0.93 -31.97
CA ASN A 290 -18.22 0.10 -32.93
C ASN A 290 -17.63 -1.17 -32.30
N LEU A 291 -17.54 -1.21 -30.96
CA LEU A 291 -17.02 -2.36 -30.22
C LEU A 291 -18.01 -3.52 -30.26
N LYS A 292 -17.50 -4.74 -30.46
CA LYS A 292 -18.29 -5.96 -30.60
C LYS A 292 -17.85 -7.04 -29.62
N CYS A 293 -18.84 -7.83 -29.21
CA CYS A 293 -18.62 -9.11 -28.56
C CYS A 293 -18.96 -10.22 -29.55
N ARG A 294 -18.10 -11.25 -29.65
CA ARG A 294 -18.26 -12.34 -30.62
C ARG A 294 -17.72 -13.65 -30.09
N TYR A 295 -18.26 -14.73 -30.65
CA TYR A 295 -17.68 -16.05 -30.55
C TYR A 295 -16.66 -16.22 -31.68
N VAL A 296 -15.41 -16.56 -31.35
CA VAL A 296 -14.34 -16.72 -32.33
C VAL A 296 -13.78 -18.13 -32.31
N ASP A 297 -13.70 -18.75 -33.49
CA ASP A 297 -13.11 -20.08 -33.67
C ASP A 297 -11.72 -20.05 -34.34
N ARG A 298 -11.31 -18.91 -34.90
CA ARG A 298 -9.98 -18.70 -35.53
C ARG A 298 -9.63 -19.78 -36.58
N GLY A 299 -10.62 -20.43 -37.19
CA GLY A 299 -10.42 -21.54 -38.12
C GLY A 299 -9.96 -22.85 -37.47
N ILE A 300 -9.83 -22.90 -36.14
CA ILE A 300 -9.33 -24.07 -35.40
C ILE A 300 -10.47 -25.08 -35.21
N PRO A 301 -10.32 -26.35 -35.66
CA PRO A 301 -11.39 -27.34 -35.62
C PRO A 301 -12.04 -27.53 -34.24
N PHE A 302 -11.23 -27.53 -33.17
CA PHE A 302 -11.72 -27.65 -31.80
C PHE A 302 -12.60 -26.46 -31.38
N LEU A 303 -12.23 -25.24 -31.77
CA LEU A 303 -12.95 -24.02 -31.38
C LEU A 303 -14.28 -23.84 -32.13
N LYS A 304 -14.55 -24.61 -33.19
CA LYS A 304 -15.89 -24.67 -33.79
C LYS A 304 -16.95 -25.22 -32.83
N ILE A 305 -16.52 -26.03 -31.84
CA ILE A 305 -17.39 -26.63 -30.83
C ILE A 305 -17.27 -25.87 -29.50
N ALA A 306 -16.10 -25.29 -29.22
CA ALA A 306 -15.83 -24.51 -28.02
C ALA A 306 -15.22 -23.13 -28.37
N PRO A 307 -15.99 -22.23 -29.00
CA PRO A 307 -15.47 -20.93 -29.44
C PRO A 307 -15.12 -20.04 -28.26
N PHE A 308 -14.10 -19.20 -28.42
CA PHE A 308 -13.76 -18.21 -27.41
C PHE A 308 -14.78 -17.08 -27.40
N LYS A 309 -15.08 -16.57 -26.20
CA LYS A 309 -15.88 -15.37 -25.99
C LYS A 309 -14.94 -14.17 -26.04
N GLU A 310 -14.86 -13.50 -27.18
CA GLU A 310 -14.04 -12.30 -27.39
C GLU A 310 -14.89 -11.03 -27.20
N GLU A 311 -14.39 -10.08 -26.44
CA GLU A 311 -14.92 -8.73 -26.27
C GLU A 311 -13.89 -7.71 -26.72
N GLU A 312 -14.25 -6.82 -27.64
CA GLU A 312 -13.40 -5.71 -28.04
C GLU A 312 -13.45 -4.59 -26.99
N ALA A 313 -12.31 -4.32 -26.37
CA ALA A 313 -12.16 -3.19 -25.45
C ALA A 313 -11.72 -1.92 -26.19
N TYR A 314 -10.98 -2.05 -27.30
CA TYR A 314 -10.55 -0.94 -28.14
C TYR A 314 -10.17 -1.41 -29.55
N LEU A 315 -10.27 -0.52 -30.55
CA LEU A 315 -10.05 -0.87 -31.96
C LEU A 315 -8.65 -0.49 -32.47
N ASP A 316 -8.08 0.64 -32.04
CA ASP A 316 -6.78 1.12 -32.55
C ASP A 316 -5.89 1.75 -31.45
N PRO A 317 -5.06 0.95 -30.76
CA PRO A 317 -4.70 -0.42 -31.06
C PRO A 317 -5.82 -1.40 -30.71
N ARG A 318 -5.86 -2.53 -31.42
CA ARG A 318 -6.81 -3.60 -31.11
C ARG A 318 -6.49 -4.19 -29.74
N ILE A 319 -7.41 -4.02 -28.80
CA ILE A 319 -7.34 -4.59 -27.45
C ILE A 319 -8.61 -5.41 -27.24
N VAL A 320 -8.44 -6.68 -26.89
CA VAL A 320 -9.56 -7.60 -26.67
C VAL A 320 -9.44 -8.30 -25.33
N VAL A 321 -10.58 -8.70 -24.78
CA VAL A 321 -10.69 -9.52 -23.59
C VAL A 321 -11.36 -10.84 -23.97
N TYR A 322 -10.68 -11.94 -23.73
CA TYR A 322 -11.23 -13.28 -23.84
C TYR A 322 -11.78 -13.73 -22.50
N HIS A 323 -13.03 -14.17 -22.44
CA HIS A 323 -13.67 -14.62 -21.21
C HIS A 323 -13.62 -16.14 -21.05
N ASN A 324 -13.43 -16.61 -19.82
CA ASN A 324 -13.43 -18.02 -19.42
C ASN A 324 -12.36 -18.85 -20.17
N VAL A 325 -11.15 -18.31 -20.26
CA VAL A 325 -10.00 -18.91 -20.94
C VAL A 325 -8.93 -19.42 -20.00
N ILE A 326 -9.11 -19.34 -18.69
CA ILE A 326 -8.29 -20.06 -17.71
C ILE A 326 -9.19 -20.55 -16.58
N TYR A 327 -9.00 -21.79 -16.16
CA TYR A 327 -9.93 -22.48 -15.26
C TYR A 327 -9.42 -22.53 -13.82
N ASP A 328 -10.31 -22.75 -12.85
CA ASP A 328 -9.98 -22.72 -11.43
C ASP A 328 -8.89 -23.72 -11.02
N ASP A 329 -8.91 -24.94 -11.56
CA ASP A 329 -7.89 -25.95 -11.29
C ASP A 329 -6.51 -25.58 -11.86
N GLU A 330 -6.49 -24.96 -13.05
CA GLU A 330 -5.30 -24.38 -13.67
C GLU A 330 -4.74 -23.23 -12.81
N ILE A 331 -5.61 -22.29 -12.43
CA ILE A 331 -5.27 -21.12 -11.60
C ILE A 331 -4.64 -21.57 -10.28
N GLU A 332 -5.30 -22.45 -9.54
CA GLU A 332 -4.82 -22.87 -8.21
C GLU A 332 -3.51 -23.65 -8.29
N THR A 333 -3.33 -24.45 -9.34
CA THR A 333 -2.04 -25.12 -9.58
C THR A 333 -0.93 -24.13 -9.88
N ILE A 334 -1.17 -23.17 -10.77
CA ILE A 334 -0.21 -22.14 -11.15
C ILE A 334 0.17 -21.27 -9.94
N LYS A 335 -0.81 -20.85 -9.12
CA LYS A 335 -0.56 -20.11 -7.88
C LYS A 335 0.31 -20.90 -6.91
N ARG A 336 0.01 -22.19 -6.68
CA ARG A 336 0.78 -23.06 -5.78
C ARG A 336 2.23 -23.25 -6.24
N MET A 337 2.45 -23.39 -7.54
CA MET A 337 3.80 -23.48 -8.11
C MET A 337 4.57 -22.16 -8.00
N ALA A 338 3.89 -21.02 -8.12
CA ALA A 338 4.48 -19.69 -8.09
C ALA A 338 4.83 -19.20 -6.67
N GLN A 339 3.96 -19.44 -5.68
CA GLN A 339 4.13 -18.98 -4.29
C GLN A 339 5.53 -19.21 -3.69
N PRO A 340 6.12 -20.43 -3.74
CA PRO A 340 7.44 -20.67 -3.14
C PRO A 340 8.59 -20.00 -3.92
N ARG A 341 8.35 -19.60 -5.18
CA ARG A 341 9.34 -18.95 -6.05
C ARG A 341 9.25 -17.43 -6.02
N PHE A 342 8.24 -16.88 -5.35
CA PHE A 342 8.00 -15.45 -5.35
C PHE A 342 9.15 -14.68 -4.72
N LYS A 343 9.81 -13.92 -5.58
CA LYS A 343 10.77 -12.89 -5.19
C LYS A 343 10.14 -11.54 -5.43
N ARG A 344 10.54 -10.54 -4.65
CA ARG A 344 10.18 -9.14 -4.92
C ARG A 344 10.62 -8.82 -6.35
N ALA A 345 9.71 -8.29 -7.17
CA ALA A 345 10.01 -8.03 -8.56
C ALA A 345 11.18 -7.07 -8.68
N THR A 346 12.20 -7.46 -9.46
CA THR A 346 13.31 -6.61 -9.84
C THR A 346 13.11 -6.10 -11.25
N VAL A 347 13.63 -4.91 -11.53
CA VAL A 347 13.61 -4.28 -12.86
C VAL A 347 15.04 -4.27 -13.40
N GLN A 348 15.18 -4.45 -14.71
CA GLN A 348 16.48 -4.26 -15.34
C GLN A 348 16.72 -2.76 -15.55
N ASN A 349 17.72 -2.21 -14.87
CA ASN A 349 18.08 -0.81 -15.00
C ASN A 349 18.55 -0.53 -16.45
N TYR A 350 17.91 0.42 -17.13
CA TYR A 350 18.19 0.72 -18.54
C TYR A 350 19.60 1.28 -18.79
N LYS A 351 20.26 1.85 -17.77
CA LYS A 351 21.63 2.38 -17.85
C LYS A 351 22.68 1.32 -17.54
N THR A 352 22.47 0.54 -16.48
CA THR A 352 23.48 -0.37 -15.93
C THR A 352 23.26 -1.83 -16.33
N GLY A 353 22.06 -2.18 -16.80
CA GLY A 353 21.66 -3.56 -17.09
C GLY A 353 21.48 -4.45 -15.85
N ALA A 354 21.69 -3.91 -14.65
CA ALA A 354 21.58 -4.63 -13.37
C ALA A 354 20.11 -4.76 -12.92
N LEU A 355 19.82 -5.82 -12.16
CA LEU A 355 18.52 -6.02 -11.54
C LEU A 355 18.42 -5.19 -10.25
N GLU A 356 17.50 -4.23 -10.21
CA GLU A 356 17.28 -3.33 -9.05
C GLU A 356 15.86 -3.50 -8.49
N ILE A 357 15.69 -3.25 -7.19
CA ILE A 357 14.37 -3.18 -6.55
C ILE A 357 13.78 -1.80 -6.85
N ALA A 358 12.68 -1.76 -7.59
CA ALA A 358 12.02 -0.51 -7.97
C ALA A 358 10.89 -0.13 -7.00
N ASN A 359 10.89 1.12 -6.54
CA ASN A 359 9.76 1.69 -5.79
C ASN A 359 8.50 1.87 -6.67
N TYR A 360 8.65 1.88 -8.00
CA TYR A 360 7.58 2.01 -8.99
C TYR A 360 6.92 0.68 -9.42
N ARG A 361 7.41 -0.47 -8.92
CA ARG A 361 6.82 -1.78 -9.16
C ARG A 361 6.76 -2.57 -7.85
N ILE A 362 5.58 -2.63 -7.26
CA ILE A 362 5.36 -3.35 -6.00
C ILE A 362 4.55 -4.61 -6.31
N SER A 363 5.27 -5.68 -6.63
CA SER A 363 4.70 -6.99 -6.91
C SER A 363 5.70 -8.10 -6.57
N LYS A 364 5.18 -9.32 -6.43
CA LYS A 364 5.99 -10.54 -6.40
C LYS A 364 5.80 -11.27 -7.71
N SER A 365 6.90 -11.79 -8.28
CA SER A 365 6.84 -12.51 -9.55
C SER A 365 7.56 -13.86 -9.48
N ALA A 366 7.06 -14.83 -10.23
CA ALA A 366 7.67 -16.11 -10.48
C ALA A 366 7.52 -16.47 -11.96
N TRP A 367 8.40 -17.33 -12.46
CA TRP A 367 8.37 -17.80 -13.83
C TRP A 367 8.18 -19.31 -13.84
N LEU A 368 7.28 -19.78 -14.71
CA LEU A 368 6.93 -21.18 -14.87
C LEU A 368 7.11 -21.59 -16.33
N GLN A 369 7.76 -22.73 -16.54
CA GLN A 369 8.02 -23.31 -17.86
C GLN A 369 6.93 -24.32 -18.22
N GLU A 370 6.61 -24.46 -19.51
CA GLU A 370 5.52 -25.33 -19.97
C GLU A 370 5.69 -26.80 -19.54
N HIS A 371 6.92 -27.30 -19.54
CA HIS A 371 7.21 -28.70 -19.25
C HIS A 371 7.11 -29.04 -17.76
N GLU A 372 7.01 -28.04 -16.87
CA GLU A 372 6.91 -28.27 -15.42
C GLU A 372 5.54 -28.81 -15.02
N HIS A 373 4.47 -28.46 -15.74
CA HIS A 373 3.12 -28.94 -15.44
C HIS A 373 2.18 -28.87 -16.64
N LYS A 374 1.30 -29.87 -16.78
CA LYS A 374 0.29 -29.94 -17.86
C LYS A 374 -0.63 -28.71 -17.93
N HIS A 375 -0.93 -28.07 -16.79
CA HIS A 375 -1.75 -26.85 -16.74
C HIS A 375 -1.01 -25.64 -17.31
N VAL A 376 0.31 -25.51 -17.06
CA VAL A 376 1.11 -24.43 -17.64
C VAL A 376 1.18 -24.60 -19.17
N ALA A 377 1.46 -25.83 -19.63
CA ALA A 377 1.44 -26.15 -21.05
C ALA A 377 0.07 -25.90 -21.71
N ALA A 378 -1.04 -26.24 -21.03
CA ALA A 378 -2.39 -26.01 -21.54
C ALA A 378 -2.71 -24.52 -21.68
N VAL A 379 -2.34 -23.70 -20.70
CA VAL A 379 -2.52 -22.24 -20.73
C VAL A 379 -1.66 -21.61 -21.84
N SER A 380 -0.41 -22.03 -22.00
CA SER A 380 0.45 -21.58 -23.11
C SER A 380 -0.13 -21.96 -24.48
N ARG A 381 -0.58 -23.20 -24.67
CA ARG A 381 -1.23 -23.62 -25.94
C ARG A 381 -2.49 -22.82 -26.24
N ARG A 382 -3.25 -22.47 -25.21
CA ARG A 382 -4.46 -21.65 -25.38
C ARG A 382 -4.13 -20.24 -25.86
N VAL A 383 -2.95 -19.71 -25.56
CA VAL A 383 -2.47 -18.46 -26.17
C VAL A 383 -2.39 -18.60 -27.68
N GLU A 384 -1.80 -19.69 -28.22
CA GLU A 384 -1.75 -19.91 -29.67
C GLU A 384 -3.14 -19.95 -30.28
N HIS A 385 -4.09 -20.63 -29.62
CA HIS A 385 -5.45 -20.71 -30.10
C HIS A 385 -6.17 -19.34 -30.09
N MET A 386 -5.89 -18.47 -29.11
CA MET A 386 -6.49 -17.14 -29.02
C MET A 386 -5.89 -16.16 -30.03
N THR A 387 -4.58 -16.21 -30.23
CA THR A 387 -3.84 -15.20 -31.01
C THR A 387 -3.51 -15.63 -32.43
N SER A 388 -3.63 -16.92 -32.74
CA SER A 388 -3.12 -17.55 -33.98
C SER A 388 -1.60 -17.39 -34.17
N MET A 389 -0.86 -17.14 -33.08
CA MET A 389 0.60 -16.97 -33.06
C MET A 389 1.26 -18.12 -32.31
N THR A 390 2.42 -18.60 -32.77
CA THR A 390 3.15 -19.67 -32.08
C THR A 390 3.69 -19.19 -30.72
N VAL A 391 3.76 -20.08 -29.73
CA VAL A 391 4.45 -19.80 -28.45
C VAL A 391 5.89 -20.34 -28.41
N ASP A 392 6.42 -20.89 -29.50
CA ASP A 392 7.74 -21.54 -29.53
C ASP A 392 8.89 -20.61 -29.08
N THR A 393 8.78 -19.31 -29.41
CA THR A 393 9.76 -18.28 -29.04
C THR A 393 9.26 -17.37 -27.91
N ALA A 394 8.09 -17.68 -27.33
CA ALA A 394 7.51 -16.87 -26.26
C ALA A 394 8.28 -17.04 -24.94
N GLU A 395 8.26 -16.00 -24.11
CA GLU A 395 8.85 -16.08 -22.77
C GLU A 395 8.08 -17.06 -21.87
N GLU A 396 8.73 -17.53 -20.80
CA GLU A 396 8.08 -18.34 -19.76
C GLU A 396 6.85 -17.64 -19.18
N LEU A 397 5.91 -18.42 -18.63
CA LEU A 397 4.70 -17.85 -18.04
C LEU A 397 5.07 -17.09 -16.76
N GLN A 398 4.96 -15.76 -16.80
CA GLN A 398 5.26 -14.92 -15.64
C GLN A 398 4.01 -14.79 -14.77
N VAL A 399 4.04 -15.38 -13.58
CA VAL A 399 3.00 -15.22 -12.56
C VAL A 399 3.33 -14.03 -11.69
N VAL A 400 2.36 -13.13 -11.49
CA VAL A 400 2.53 -11.91 -10.69
C VAL A 400 1.42 -11.80 -9.65
N ASN A 401 1.80 -11.46 -8.42
CA ASN A 401 0.88 -11.10 -7.35
C ASN A 401 1.09 -9.65 -6.92
N TYR A 402 0.01 -8.88 -6.98
CA TYR A 402 -0.10 -7.56 -6.37
C TYR A 402 -0.96 -7.67 -5.10
N GLY A 403 -0.34 -7.46 -3.94
CA GLY A 403 -1.07 -7.25 -2.69
C GLY A 403 -1.66 -5.84 -2.61
N ILE A 404 -2.17 -5.48 -1.44
CA ILE A 404 -2.70 -4.14 -1.16
C ILE A 404 -1.63 -3.08 -1.49
N GLY A 405 -2.02 -2.03 -2.24
CA GLY A 405 -1.13 -0.97 -2.72
C GLY A 405 -0.13 -1.42 -3.80
N GLY A 406 -0.11 -2.70 -4.15
CA GLY A 406 0.71 -3.26 -5.22
C GLY A 406 0.25 -2.74 -6.57
N HIS A 407 1.19 -2.23 -7.35
CA HIS A 407 0.94 -1.56 -8.63
C HIS A 407 2.14 -1.73 -9.56
N TYR A 408 1.97 -1.28 -10.80
CA TYR A 408 3.06 -1.13 -11.76
C TYR A 408 2.86 0.15 -12.55
N GLU A 409 3.83 1.07 -12.50
CA GLU A 409 3.79 2.34 -13.22
C GLU A 409 3.65 2.17 -14.76
N PRO A 410 3.20 3.23 -15.47
CA PRO A 410 3.08 3.23 -16.92
C PRO A 410 4.36 2.82 -17.66
N HIS A 411 4.28 1.73 -18.43
CA HIS A 411 5.40 1.13 -19.15
C HIS A 411 4.98 0.60 -20.53
N PHE A 412 5.97 0.11 -21.27
CA PHE A 412 5.79 -0.62 -22.51
C PHE A 412 6.29 -2.04 -22.32
N ASP A 413 5.65 -2.98 -23.02
CA ASP A 413 6.13 -4.35 -23.08
C ASP A 413 7.12 -4.59 -24.21
N PHE A 414 7.34 -3.62 -25.11
CA PHE A 414 8.36 -3.71 -26.16
C PHE A 414 9.63 -2.92 -25.79
N ALA A 415 10.76 -3.33 -26.36
CA ALA A 415 12.00 -2.57 -26.31
C ALA A 415 11.97 -1.38 -27.27
N ARG A 416 12.36 -0.20 -26.79
CA ARG A 416 12.44 1.02 -27.58
C ARG A 416 13.74 1.08 -28.39
N LYS A 417 13.80 1.95 -29.40
CA LYS A 417 14.96 2.08 -30.31
C LYS A 417 16.25 2.42 -29.55
N GLU A 418 16.14 3.12 -28.43
CA GLU A 418 17.27 3.51 -27.57
C GLU A 418 17.78 2.34 -26.71
N GLU A 419 16.98 1.30 -26.51
CA GLU A 419 17.28 0.13 -25.66
C GLU A 419 18.03 -0.94 -26.45
N THR A 420 19.22 -0.57 -26.93
CA THR A 420 19.99 -1.35 -27.91
C THR A 420 20.37 -2.77 -27.47
N ASN A 421 20.29 -3.12 -26.18
CA ASN A 421 20.65 -4.44 -25.67
C ASN A 421 19.45 -5.32 -25.30
N ALA A 422 18.22 -4.81 -25.41
CA ALA A 422 17.04 -5.57 -25.06
C ALA A 422 16.89 -6.80 -25.97
N PHE A 423 16.59 -7.96 -25.36
CA PHE A 423 16.36 -9.25 -26.04
C PHE A 423 17.52 -9.79 -26.91
N LYS A 424 18.68 -9.12 -26.95
CA LYS A 424 19.86 -9.58 -27.71
C LYS A 424 20.33 -10.97 -27.30
N SER A 425 20.30 -11.28 -26.01
CA SER A 425 20.68 -12.59 -25.48
C SER A 425 19.69 -13.70 -25.80
N LEU A 426 18.41 -13.36 -25.95
CA LEU A 426 17.36 -14.32 -26.33
C LEU A 426 17.40 -14.61 -27.84
N GLY A 427 17.76 -13.61 -28.65
CA GLY A 427 17.80 -13.77 -30.11
C GLY A 427 16.43 -14.03 -30.74
N THR A 428 15.35 -13.75 -30.01
CA THR A 428 13.94 -13.95 -30.41
C THR A 428 13.31 -12.66 -30.95
N GLY A 429 14.04 -11.55 -30.93
CA GLY A 429 13.53 -10.26 -31.37
C GLY A 429 12.65 -9.58 -30.32
N ASN A 430 11.95 -8.52 -30.70
CA ASN A 430 11.13 -7.73 -29.78
C ASN A 430 9.82 -8.44 -29.42
N ARG A 431 9.19 -8.05 -28.29
CA ARG A 431 7.89 -8.58 -27.87
C ARG A 431 6.81 -8.01 -28.75
N ILE A 432 6.20 -8.84 -29.59
CA ILE A 432 5.22 -8.44 -30.60
C ILE A 432 3.81 -8.28 -30.02
N ALA A 433 3.47 -9.04 -28.99
CA ALA A 433 2.16 -9.02 -28.35
C ALA A 433 2.22 -9.50 -26.89
N THR A 434 1.21 -9.10 -26.12
CA THR A 434 1.03 -9.50 -24.72
C THR A 434 -0.31 -10.19 -24.54
N VAL A 435 -0.30 -11.32 -23.84
CA VAL A 435 -1.50 -11.91 -23.23
C VAL A 435 -1.38 -11.83 -21.71
N LEU A 436 -2.36 -11.20 -21.07
CA LEU A 436 -2.44 -11.02 -19.63
C LEU A 436 -3.68 -11.78 -19.09
N TYR A 437 -3.46 -12.92 -18.44
CA TYR A 437 -4.51 -13.66 -17.74
C TYR A 437 -4.84 -13.04 -16.39
N TYR A 438 -6.12 -12.92 -16.06
CA TYR A 438 -6.62 -12.55 -14.75
C TYR A 438 -7.01 -13.79 -13.94
N MET A 439 -6.29 -14.04 -12.84
CA MET A 439 -6.41 -15.25 -12.01
C MET A 439 -7.07 -15.01 -10.64
N SER A 440 -7.55 -13.79 -10.40
CA SER A 440 -8.41 -13.45 -9.28
C SER A 440 -9.37 -12.33 -9.67
N ASP A 441 -10.53 -12.34 -9.02
CA ASP A 441 -11.36 -11.14 -8.92
C ASP A 441 -10.71 -10.21 -7.89
N VAL A 442 -10.85 -8.90 -8.10
CA VAL A 442 -10.33 -7.88 -7.20
C VAL A 442 -11.50 -7.03 -6.75
N GLU A 443 -11.68 -6.92 -5.44
CA GLU A 443 -12.81 -6.23 -4.84
C GLU A 443 -12.81 -4.74 -5.17
N GLN A 444 -11.64 -4.09 -5.04
CA GLN A 444 -11.47 -2.69 -5.39
C GLN A 444 -10.09 -2.39 -5.95
N GLY A 445 -10.05 -1.59 -7.02
CA GLY A 445 -8.80 -1.19 -7.67
C GLY A 445 -8.22 -2.28 -8.56
N GLY A 446 -6.90 -2.25 -8.79
CA GLY A 446 -6.22 -3.30 -9.56
C GLY A 446 -6.52 -3.34 -11.06
N GLY A 447 -7.17 -2.31 -11.64
CA GLY A 447 -7.36 -2.20 -13.09
C GLY A 447 -6.05 -2.23 -13.89
N THR A 448 -6.09 -2.71 -15.13
CA THR A 448 -5.02 -2.50 -16.12
C THR A 448 -5.42 -1.32 -16.99
N VAL A 449 -4.68 -0.22 -16.93
CA VAL A 449 -5.06 1.04 -17.58
C VAL A 449 -4.10 1.39 -18.71
N PHE A 450 -4.62 1.93 -19.81
CA PHE A 450 -3.82 2.39 -20.95
C PHE A 450 -3.87 3.91 -21.01
N THR A 451 -2.78 4.56 -20.59
CA THR A 451 -2.75 6.01 -20.34
C THR A 451 -2.78 6.86 -21.61
N ALA A 452 -2.36 6.29 -22.75
CA ALA A 452 -2.33 6.99 -24.03
C ALA A 452 -3.69 7.02 -24.75
N ILE A 453 -4.54 6.03 -24.50
CA ILE A 453 -5.87 5.87 -25.15
C ILE A 453 -7.03 5.97 -24.16
N ASN A 454 -6.73 6.21 -22.88
CA ASN A 454 -7.68 6.46 -21.80
C ASN A 454 -8.73 5.36 -21.62
N ILE A 455 -8.30 4.09 -21.59
CA ILE A 455 -9.18 2.96 -21.25
C ILE A 455 -8.68 2.21 -20.02
N ALA A 456 -9.60 1.51 -19.35
CA ALA A 456 -9.32 0.65 -18.21
C ALA A 456 -9.92 -0.74 -18.43
N LEU A 457 -9.14 -1.78 -18.17
CA LEU A 457 -9.56 -3.18 -18.14
C LEU A 457 -9.61 -3.64 -16.69
N TRP A 458 -10.80 -3.95 -16.19
CA TRP A 458 -10.98 -4.41 -14.82
C TRP A 458 -10.78 -5.93 -14.72
N PRO A 459 -10.02 -6.40 -13.71
CA PRO A 459 -9.70 -7.81 -13.56
C PRO A 459 -10.98 -8.62 -13.30
N LYS A 460 -11.15 -9.69 -14.08
CA LYS A 460 -12.21 -10.68 -13.89
C LYS A 460 -11.59 -12.05 -13.93
N LYS A 461 -11.74 -12.85 -12.88
CA LYS A 461 -11.13 -14.17 -12.80
C LYS A 461 -11.53 -15.02 -14.02
N GLY A 462 -10.53 -15.67 -14.62
CA GLY A 462 -10.74 -16.54 -15.76
C GLY A 462 -10.69 -15.85 -17.12
N SER A 463 -10.55 -14.52 -17.19
CA SER A 463 -10.39 -13.80 -18.45
C SER A 463 -8.92 -13.58 -18.83
N ALA A 464 -8.66 -13.21 -20.08
CA ALA A 464 -7.35 -12.78 -20.55
C ALA A 464 -7.47 -11.55 -21.46
N ALA A 465 -6.69 -10.51 -21.20
CA ALA A 465 -6.53 -9.39 -22.11
C ALA A 465 -5.44 -9.69 -23.15
N PHE A 466 -5.64 -9.22 -24.38
CA PHE A 466 -4.68 -9.36 -25.47
C PHE A 466 -4.55 -8.04 -26.24
N TRP A 467 -3.31 -7.67 -26.56
CA TRP A 467 -2.99 -6.55 -27.45
C TRP A 467 -1.65 -6.78 -28.17
N TYR A 468 -1.48 -6.14 -29.32
CA TYR A 468 -0.21 -6.08 -30.02
C TYR A 468 0.64 -4.93 -29.47
N ASN A 469 1.90 -5.21 -29.15
CA ASN A 469 2.87 -4.22 -28.70
C ASN A 469 3.54 -3.50 -29.88
N LEU A 470 3.60 -4.16 -31.04
CA LEU A 470 4.24 -3.65 -32.25
C LEU A 470 3.22 -3.47 -33.38
N LYS A 471 3.40 -2.38 -34.13
CA LYS A 471 2.72 -2.14 -35.40
C LYS A 471 3.13 -3.19 -36.45
N PRO A 472 2.38 -3.31 -37.56
CA PRO A 472 2.75 -4.22 -38.65
C PRO A 472 4.15 -3.99 -39.22
N ASN A 473 4.64 -2.75 -39.19
CA ASN A 473 5.99 -2.40 -39.65
C ASN A 473 7.12 -2.73 -38.63
N GLY A 474 6.77 -3.33 -37.48
CA GLY A 474 7.71 -3.69 -36.40
C GLY A 474 8.04 -2.56 -35.42
N GLU A 475 7.51 -1.34 -35.61
CA GLU A 475 7.70 -0.25 -34.64
C GLU A 475 6.81 -0.44 -33.41
N GLY A 476 7.33 -0.07 -32.24
CA GLY A 476 6.56 -0.07 -31.00
C GLY A 476 5.34 0.84 -31.07
N ASP A 477 4.19 0.33 -30.62
CA ASP A 477 2.96 1.12 -30.56
C ASP A 477 2.86 1.87 -29.23
N PHE A 478 3.18 3.16 -29.25
CA PHE A 478 3.12 4.02 -28.07
C PHE A 478 1.72 4.15 -27.46
N LYS A 479 0.65 3.79 -28.18
CA LYS A 479 -0.71 3.75 -27.65
C LYS A 479 -0.92 2.63 -26.63
N THR A 480 -0.04 1.62 -26.61
CA THR A 480 -0.07 0.48 -25.69
C THR A 480 0.58 0.78 -24.33
N ARG A 481 0.94 2.04 -24.06
CA ARG A 481 1.48 2.45 -22.77
C ARG A 481 0.47 2.15 -21.68
N HIS A 482 0.81 1.23 -20.79
CA HIS A 482 -0.13 0.69 -19.82
C HIS A 482 0.48 0.53 -18.43
N ALA A 483 -0.39 0.43 -17.44
CA ALA A 483 -0.05 0.35 -16.02
C ALA A 483 -1.00 -0.60 -15.29
N ALA A 484 -0.58 -1.08 -14.13
CA ALA A 484 -1.46 -1.76 -13.19
C ALA A 484 -1.79 -0.81 -12.04
N CYS A 485 -3.06 -0.45 -11.90
CA CYS A 485 -3.55 0.37 -10.80
C CYS A 485 -3.28 -0.30 -9.45
N PRO A 486 -3.08 0.49 -8.37
CA PRO A 486 -2.84 -0.06 -7.05
C PRO A 486 -4.07 -0.85 -6.60
N VAL A 487 -3.88 -2.05 -6.05
CA VAL A 487 -4.99 -2.80 -5.44
C VAL A 487 -5.43 -2.07 -4.17
N LEU A 488 -6.68 -1.61 -4.12
CA LEU A 488 -7.21 -0.93 -2.94
C LEU A 488 -7.70 -1.93 -1.89
N THR A 489 -8.37 -2.99 -2.33
CA THR A 489 -8.80 -4.10 -1.48
C THR A 489 -8.73 -5.39 -2.26
N GLY A 490 -8.30 -6.46 -1.60
CA GLY A 490 -8.13 -7.79 -2.21
C GLY A 490 -6.70 -8.11 -2.59
N SER A 491 -6.55 -9.03 -3.54
CA SER A 491 -5.26 -9.40 -4.11
C SER A 491 -5.40 -9.71 -5.61
N LYS A 492 -4.60 -9.03 -6.44
CA LYS A 492 -4.59 -9.24 -7.88
C LYS A 492 -3.54 -10.27 -8.26
N TRP A 493 -3.98 -11.38 -8.81
CA TRP A 493 -3.15 -12.41 -9.42
C TRP A 493 -3.30 -12.36 -10.93
N VAL A 494 -2.17 -12.28 -11.63
CA VAL A 494 -2.15 -12.30 -13.09
C VAL A 494 -1.04 -13.21 -13.61
N ALA A 495 -1.18 -13.65 -14.86
CA ALA A 495 -0.10 -14.33 -15.57
C ALA A 495 0.12 -13.68 -16.94
N ASN A 496 1.35 -13.23 -17.20
CA ASN A 496 1.77 -12.69 -18.48
C ASN A 496 2.39 -13.77 -19.35
N LYS A 497 2.00 -13.77 -20.62
CA LYS A 497 2.70 -14.48 -21.69
C LYS A 497 3.07 -13.48 -22.77
N TRP A 498 4.37 -13.27 -22.96
CA TRP A 498 4.91 -12.37 -23.98
C TRP A 498 5.32 -13.16 -25.21
N LEU A 499 4.76 -12.79 -26.36
CA LEU A 499 5.06 -13.37 -27.65
C LEU A 499 6.17 -12.55 -28.31
N HIS A 500 7.13 -13.22 -28.94
CA HIS A 500 8.22 -12.58 -29.68
C HIS A 500 7.95 -12.58 -31.19
N GLU A 501 8.56 -11.65 -31.92
CA GLU A 501 8.41 -11.51 -33.37
C GLU A 501 8.96 -12.70 -34.17
N ARG A 502 10.06 -13.31 -33.70
CA ARG A 502 10.69 -14.44 -34.39
C ARG A 502 9.80 -15.67 -34.33
N GLY A 503 9.63 -16.36 -35.46
CA GLY A 503 8.72 -17.50 -35.60
C GLY A 503 7.29 -17.12 -36.00
N GLN A 504 6.97 -15.82 -36.07
CA GLN A 504 5.66 -15.32 -36.48
C GLN A 504 5.62 -14.87 -37.94
N GLU A 505 6.72 -14.97 -38.69
CA GLU A 505 6.89 -14.35 -40.01
C GLU A 505 5.82 -14.81 -41.01
N PHE A 506 5.35 -16.05 -40.88
CA PHE A 506 4.30 -16.63 -41.73
C PHE A 506 2.91 -16.65 -41.09
N LEU A 507 2.83 -16.48 -39.76
CA LEU A 507 1.57 -16.48 -39.01
C LEU A 507 0.99 -15.06 -38.90
N ARG A 508 1.85 -14.04 -38.94
CA ARG A 508 1.48 -12.62 -38.94
C ARG A 508 2.33 -11.87 -39.97
N PRO A 509 1.95 -11.89 -41.27
CA PRO A 509 2.66 -11.16 -42.31
C PRO A 509 2.72 -9.66 -42.00
N CYS A 510 3.90 -9.08 -41.99
CA CYS A 510 4.10 -7.64 -41.79
C CYS A 510 3.74 -6.86 -43.07
N THR A 511 2.97 -5.79 -42.96
CA THR A 511 2.78 -4.83 -44.05
C THR A 511 3.88 -3.77 -44.02
N LEU A 512 4.29 -3.28 -45.19
CA LEU A 512 5.31 -2.23 -45.31
C LEU A 512 4.81 -0.84 -44.83
N GLU A 513 3.50 -0.68 -44.67
CA GLU A 513 2.85 0.56 -44.27
C GLU A 513 2.20 0.46 -42.88
N ASN A 514 2.12 1.59 -42.19
CA ASN A 514 1.31 1.78 -40.97
C ASN A 514 -0.18 1.78 -41.33
N GLN A 515 -0.74 0.65 -41.71
CA GLN A 515 -2.18 0.49 -41.91
C GLN A 515 -2.87 0.22 -40.57
N THR A 516 -4.11 0.70 -40.44
CA THR A 516 -4.97 0.38 -39.29
C THR A 516 -5.26 -1.13 -39.29
N THR A 517 -5.29 -1.75 -38.12
CA THR A 517 -5.26 -3.22 -37.95
C THR A 517 -6.49 -3.96 -38.50
N ASP A 518 -7.52 -3.24 -38.96
CA ASP A 518 -8.79 -3.82 -39.43
C ASP A 518 -8.70 -4.53 -40.79
N GLU A 519 -7.71 -4.22 -41.65
CA GLU A 519 -7.67 -4.80 -43.01
C GLU A 519 -7.01 -6.20 -43.07
N ALA A 520 -6.26 -6.61 -42.04
CA ALA A 520 -5.51 -7.86 -42.05
C ALA A 520 -6.31 -9.08 -41.55
N ASP A 521 -7.21 -8.91 -40.57
CA ASP A 521 -7.90 -10.04 -39.89
C ASP A 521 -9.21 -10.47 -40.59
N VAL A 522 -9.61 -9.80 -41.68
CA VAL A 522 -10.81 -10.13 -42.48
C VAL A 522 -10.51 -11.09 -43.64
N ARG A 523 -9.23 -11.41 -43.87
CA ARG A 523 -8.80 -12.35 -44.93
C ARG A 523 -8.19 -13.63 -44.36
N HIS A 524 -8.83 -14.31 -43.42
CA HIS A 524 -8.64 -15.76 -43.23
C HIS A 524 -9.86 -16.45 -42.64
#